data_AF-A0A1B1MI80-F1
#
_entry.id   AF-A0A1B1MI80-F1
#
_cell.length_a   1.000
_cell.length_b   1.000
_cell.length_c   1.000
_cell.angle_alpha   90.00
_cell.angle_beta   90.00
_cell.angle_gamma   90.00
#
_symmetry.space_group_name_H-M   'P 1'
#
loop_
_entity.id
_entity.type
_entity.pdbx_description
1 polymer ?
#
loop_
_entity_poly.entity_id
_entity_poly.type
_entity_poly.pdbx_seq_one_letter_code
_entity_poly.pdbx_strand_id
1 'polypeptide(L)'
;MTDHLDVLVDPAPLDLHAFIASLPKAELHVHHVGSASPRIVAELAARHPDTKVPTDPEALVDFFTFTDFARFIDVYLSVVDLIRTPEDVRLLTYEVARDLARQQVRYAELTITPFSSTRRGIDERAFMDAIEDARKAAEAEFGTVLRWCFDIPGEAGLESAEETVRLATDERLRPEGLVSFGLGGPEIGVPRPQFKPYFDRAIAAGLRSVPHAGETTGPQTVWDALTHLRAERIGHGTSSAQDDRLLAHLAEHRIALEVCPTSNIATRAVRTLDEHPIKEFVKAGVLVTVNSDDPPMFGTDLNNEYAVAARLLELDERGVAELAKNAVDASFLDEAGKSRIRDEIDTYTAAWLAP
;
A
#
# COMPACT_ATOMS: atom_id res chain seq x y z
N MET A 1 48.97 -5.60 -42.47
CA MET A 1 47.84 -4.71 -42.17
C MET A 1 46.58 -5.55 -42.27
N THR A 2 46.18 -6.15 -41.16
CA THR A 2 44.89 -6.82 -41.00
C THR A 2 44.28 -6.17 -39.78
N ASP A 3 43.40 -5.19 -40.03
CA ASP A 3 42.59 -4.54 -39.00
C ASP A 3 41.65 -5.60 -38.42
N HIS A 4 41.84 -5.88 -37.13
CA HIS A 4 40.84 -6.53 -36.31
C HIS A 4 39.86 -5.45 -35.85
N LEU A 5 38.68 -5.43 -36.48
CA LEU A 5 37.52 -4.72 -35.97
C LEU A 5 37.00 -5.49 -34.76
N ASP A 6 37.34 -5.01 -33.56
CA ASP A 6 36.65 -5.37 -32.33
C ASP A 6 35.21 -4.86 -32.44
N VAL A 7 34.29 -5.76 -32.80
CA VAL A 7 32.86 -5.52 -32.63
C VAL A 7 32.60 -5.57 -31.13
N LEU A 8 32.53 -4.41 -30.50
CA LEU A 8 31.94 -4.24 -29.18
C LEU A 8 30.50 -4.76 -29.27
N VAL A 9 30.30 -6.00 -28.83
CA VAL A 9 28.97 -6.53 -28.57
C VAL A 9 28.48 -5.76 -27.35
N ASP A 10 27.52 -4.86 -27.57
CA ASP A 10 26.79 -4.23 -26.47
C ASP A 10 26.27 -5.36 -25.56
N PRO A 11 26.57 -5.36 -24.25
CA PRO A 11 26.04 -6.38 -23.36
C PRO A 11 24.52 -6.41 -23.54
N ALA A 12 23.95 -7.61 -23.59
CA ALA A 12 22.49 -7.77 -23.67
C ALA A 12 21.86 -6.92 -22.55
N PRO A 13 20.79 -6.15 -22.83
CA PRO A 13 20.16 -5.32 -21.82
C PRO A 13 19.83 -6.18 -20.60
N LEU A 14 20.28 -5.73 -19.43
CA LEU A 14 20.01 -6.39 -18.16
C LEU A 14 18.49 -6.52 -17.99
N ASP A 15 18.05 -7.66 -17.46
CA ASP A 15 16.61 -7.92 -17.27
C ASP A 15 16.09 -7.08 -16.11
N LEU A 16 15.43 -5.96 -16.43
CA LEU A 16 14.86 -5.04 -15.44
C LEU A 16 13.85 -5.72 -14.50
N HIS A 17 13.13 -6.75 -14.96
CA HIS A 17 12.22 -7.49 -14.09
C HIS A 17 12.99 -8.28 -13.02
N ALA A 18 14.10 -8.91 -13.41
CA ALA A 18 14.97 -9.62 -12.47
C ALA A 18 15.64 -8.64 -11.48
N PHE A 19 16.00 -7.43 -11.92
CA PHE A 19 16.46 -6.36 -11.05
C PHE A 19 15.40 -5.99 -10.01
N ILE A 20 14.18 -5.66 -10.46
CA ILE A 20 13.05 -5.27 -9.59
C ILE A 20 12.73 -6.36 -8.57
N ALA A 21 12.73 -7.63 -8.99
CA ALA A 21 12.39 -8.75 -8.11
C ALA A 21 13.32 -8.89 -6.90
N SER A 22 14.58 -8.47 -7.05
CA SER A 22 15.61 -8.58 -6.01
C SER A 22 15.94 -7.24 -5.31
N LEU A 23 15.41 -6.12 -5.81
CA LEU A 23 15.61 -4.79 -5.25
C LEU A 23 14.94 -4.65 -3.87
N PRO A 24 15.64 -4.21 -2.80
CA PRO A 24 15.02 -3.87 -1.53
C PRO A 24 14.00 -2.73 -1.69
N LYS A 25 12.80 -2.87 -1.11
CA LYS A 25 11.70 -1.91 -1.28
C LYS A 25 11.01 -1.57 0.05
N ALA A 26 10.26 -0.46 0.04
CA ALA A 26 9.29 -0.12 1.07
C ALA A 26 7.88 -0.02 0.43
N GLU A 27 6.85 -0.43 1.16
CA GLU A 27 5.45 -0.43 0.73
C GLU A 27 4.64 0.45 1.70
N LEU A 28 4.07 1.56 1.23
CA LEU A 28 3.42 2.56 2.08
C LEU A 28 1.90 2.59 1.94
N HIS A 29 1.37 1.91 0.93
CA HIS A 29 -0.05 1.92 0.63
C HIS A 29 -0.47 0.52 0.18
N VAL A 30 -0.85 -0.27 1.18
CA VAL A 30 -1.27 -1.65 1.02
C VAL A 30 -2.29 -1.99 2.10
N HIS A 31 -3.38 -2.66 1.72
CA HIS A 31 -4.46 -2.99 2.64
C HIS A 31 -4.38 -4.43 3.13
N HIS A 32 -4.63 -4.62 4.42
CA HIS A 32 -4.54 -5.91 5.10
C HIS A 32 -5.41 -6.99 4.47
N VAL A 33 -6.70 -6.71 4.28
CA VAL A 33 -7.64 -7.66 3.67
C VAL A 33 -7.38 -7.80 2.17
N GLY A 34 -7.10 -6.70 1.48
CA GLY A 34 -6.74 -6.66 0.06
C GLY A 34 -5.54 -7.54 -0.30
N SER A 35 -4.61 -7.69 0.65
CA SER A 35 -3.39 -8.47 0.49
C SER A 35 -3.57 -9.98 0.70
N ALA A 36 -4.78 -10.45 0.98
CA ALA A 36 -5.05 -11.88 1.12
C ALA A 36 -4.89 -12.60 -0.23
N SER A 37 -3.72 -13.20 -0.46
CA SER A 37 -3.48 -14.00 -1.67
C SER A 37 -4.40 -15.23 -1.72
N PRO A 38 -4.65 -15.82 -2.91
CA PRO A 38 -5.50 -17.02 -3.03
C PRO A 38 -5.08 -18.13 -2.06
N ARG A 39 -3.78 -18.31 -1.83
CA ARG A 39 -3.24 -19.25 -0.85
C ARG A 39 -3.69 -18.92 0.58
N ILE A 40 -3.65 -17.65 0.99
CA ILE A 40 -4.08 -17.19 2.32
C ILE A 40 -5.58 -17.40 2.48
N VAL A 41 -6.36 -17.04 1.45
CA VAL A 41 -7.81 -17.24 1.43
C VAL A 41 -8.17 -18.72 1.56
N ALA A 42 -7.46 -19.62 0.87
CA ALA A 42 -7.65 -21.06 1.01
C ALA A 42 -7.43 -21.54 2.45
N GLU A 43 -6.36 -21.05 3.10
CA GLU A 43 -6.00 -21.42 4.47
C GLU A 43 -7.02 -20.88 5.49
N LEU A 44 -7.50 -19.65 5.30
CA LEU A 44 -8.59 -19.07 6.10
C LEU A 44 -9.90 -19.84 5.89
N ALA A 45 -10.25 -20.18 4.65
CA ALA A 45 -11.46 -20.92 4.33
C ALA A 45 -11.45 -22.33 4.94
N ALA A 46 -10.29 -23.00 4.96
CA ALA A 46 -10.14 -24.31 5.59
C ALA A 46 -10.41 -24.31 7.11
N ARG A 47 -10.31 -23.15 7.77
CA ARG A 47 -10.61 -22.98 9.20
C ARG A 47 -12.10 -22.79 9.48
N HIS A 48 -12.89 -22.44 8.46
CA HIS A 48 -14.33 -22.13 8.57
C HIS A 48 -15.15 -22.97 7.56
N PRO A 49 -15.41 -24.26 7.85
CA PRO A 49 -16.01 -25.20 6.89
C PRO A 49 -17.43 -24.83 6.39
N ASP A 50 -18.10 -23.91 7.06
CA ASP A 50 -19.41 -23.36 6.68
C ASP A 50 -19.33 -22.24 5.64
N THR A 51 -18.12 -21.80 5.26
CA THR A 51 -17.92 -20.75 4.25
C THR A 51 -18.34 -21.20 2.85
N LYS A 52 -18.69 -20.21 2.02
CA LYS A 52 -18.95 -20.39 0.59
C LYS A 52 -17.70 -20.16 -0.28
N VAL A 53 -16.61 -19.70 0.33
CA VAL A 53 -15.34 -19.47 -0.36
C VAL A 53 -14.68 -20.81 -0.69
N PRO A 54 -14.24 -21.05 -1.93
CA PRO A 54 -13.54 -22.29 -2.28
C PRO A 54 -12.23 -22.44 -1.48
N THR A 55 -11.88 -23.67 -1.13
CA THR A 55 -10.57 -24.01 -0.52
C THR A 55 -9.57 -24.55 -1.54
N ASP A 56 -10.03 -24.88 -2.74
CA ASP A 56 -9.21 -25.43 -3.81
C ASP A 56 -8.45 -24.29 -4.54
N PRO A 57 -7.12 -24.40 -4.73
CA PRO A 57 -6.33 -23.37 -5.39
C PRO A 57 -6.77 -23.03 -6.83
N GLU A 58 -7.18 -24.03 -7.62
CA GLU A 58 -7.62 -23.78 -9.01
C GLU A 58 -8.95 -23.03 -9.02
N ALA A 59 -9.91 -23.45 -8.19
CA ALA A 59 -11.19 -22.76 -8.02
C ALA A 59 -11.03 -21.32 -7.47
N LEU A 60 -9.97 -21.07 -6.69
CA LEU A 60 -9.68 -19.72 -6.19
C LEU A 60 -9.11 -18.80 -7.27
N VAL A 61 -8.34 -19.30 -8.24
CA VAL A 61 -7.90 -18.48 -9.38
C VAL A 61 -9.11 -17.95 -10.15
N ASP A 62 -10.11 -18.80 -10.41
CA ASP A 62 -11.36 -18.39 -11.03
C ASP A 62 -12.18 -17.45 -10.13
N PHE A 63 -12.19 -17.70 -8.82
CA PHE A 63 -12.86 -16.84 -7.84
C PHE A 63 -12.30 -15.42 -7.80
N PHE A 64 -10.97 -15.28 -7.94
CA PHE A 64 -10.26 -14.01 -8.02
C PHE A 64 -10.27 -13.38 -9.42
N THR A 65 -10.95 -13.98 -10.41
CA THR A 65 -11.13 -13.37 -11.73
C THR A 65 -12.43 -12.56 -11.76
N PHE A 66 -12.34 -11.24 -11.74
CA PHE A 66 -13.51 -10.33 -11.74
C PHE A 66 -13.66 -9.61 -13.09
N THR A 67 -14.92 -9.47 -13.53
CA THR A 67 -15.29 -8.76 -14.78
C THR A 67 -15.73 -7.32 -14.54
N ASP A 68 -16.01 -6.95 -13.29
CA ASP A 68 -16.40 -5.60 -12.87
C ASP A 68 -16.18 -5.36 -11.36
N PHE A 69 -16.35 -4.10 -10.95
CA PHE A 69 -16.15 -3.66 -9.58
C PHE A 69 -17.14 -4.27 -8.58
N ALA A 70 -18.37 -4.61 -9.00
CA ALA A 70 -19.34 -5.24 -8.12
C ALA A 70 -18.88 -6.66 -7.74
N ARG A 71 -18.34 -7.41 -8.71
CA ARG A 71 -17.76 -8.74 -8.45
C ARG A 71 -16.49 -8.66 -7.58
N PHE A 72 -15.68 -7.62 -7.74
CA PHE A 72 -14.56 -7.34 -6.82
C PHE A 72 -15.04 -7.18 -5.38
N ILE A 73 -16.08 -6.37 -5.14
CA ILE A 73 -16.64 -6.17 -3.80
C ILE A 73 -17.17 -7.49 -3.21
N ASP A 74 -17.83 -8.33 -4.01
CA ASP A 74 -18.29 -9.66 -3.55
C ASP A 74 -17.13 -10.54 -3.06
N VAL A 75 -16.01 -10.56 -3.80
CA VAL A 75 -14.80 -11.31 -3.44
C VAL A 75 -14.17 -10.74 -2.19
N TYR A 76 -13.99 -9.41 -2.14
CA TYR A 76 -13.45 -8.70 -0.97
C TYR A 76 -14.26 -9.01 0.29
N LEU A 77 -15.59 -8.85 0.23
CA LEU A 77 -16.47 -9.13 1.37
C LEU A 77 -16.45 -10.59 1.78
N SER A 78 -16.30 -11.51 0.82
CA SER A 78 -16.17 -12.94 1.12
C SER A 78 -14.88 -13.25 1.90
N VAL A 79 -13.77 -12.55 1.60
CA VAL A 79 -12.54 -12.66 2.38
C VAL A 79 -12.72 -12.06 3.77
N VAL A 80 -13.38 -10.89 3.88
CA VAL A 80 -13.70 -10.30 5.19
C VAL A 80 -14.52 -11.28 6.05
N ASP A 81 -15.48 -11.99 5.47
CA ASP A 81 -16.33 -12.96 6.17
C ASP A 81 -15.57 -14.21 6.66
N LEU A 82 -14.35 -14.45 6.18
CA LEU A 82 -13.46 -15.49 6.70
C LEU A 82 -12.68 -15.07 7.95
N ILE A 83 -12.59 -13.76 8.22
CA ILE A 83 -11.83 -13.23 9.35
C ILE A 83 -12.79 -13.15 10.54
N ARG A 84 -12.85 -14.21 11.35
CA ARG A 84 -13.86 -14.36 12.42
C ARG A 84 -13.26 -14.41 13.82
N THR A 85 -11.97 -14.71 13.92
CA THR A 85 -11.26 -14.92 15.18
C THR A 85 -9.93 -14.15 15.21
N PRO A 86 -9.38 -13.84 16.41
CA PRO A 86 -8.04 -13.27 16.53
C PRO A 86 -6.97 -14.11 15.82
N GLU A 87 -7.10 -15.43 15.80
CA GLU A 87 -6.19 -16.33 15.11
C GLU A 87 -6.24 -16.16 13.58
N ASP A 88 -7.41 -15.84 13.02
CA ASP A 88 -7.54 -15.53 11.58
C ASP A 88 -6.86 -14.21 11.24
N VAL A 89 -7.02 -13.20 12.11
CA VAL A 89 -6.35 -11.89 11.98
C VAL A 89 -4.84 -12.08 12.02
N ARG A 90 -4.34 -12.87 12.98
CA ARG A 90 -2.91 -13.20 13.09
C ARG A 90 -2.41 -13.92 11.84
N LEU A 91 -3.14 -14.94 11.37
CA LEU A 91 -2.78 -15.71 10.18
C LEU A 91 -2.67 -14.82 8.95
N LEU A 92 -3.71 -14.02 8.67
CA LEU A 92 -3.71 -13.08 7.55
C LEU A 92 -2.51 -12.13 7.62
N THR A 93 -2.30 -11.49 8.78
CA THR A 93 -1.21 -10.51 8.95
C THR A 93 0.17 -11.13 8.71
N TYR A 94 0.41 -12.31 9.29
CA TYR A 94 1.70 -13.00 9.18
C TYR A 94 1.97 -13.50 7.76
N GLU A 95 0.95 -14.03 7.07
CA GLU A 95 1.10 -14.52 5.71
C GLU A 95 1.21 -13.39 4.67
N VAL A 96 0.55 -12.25 4.88
CA VAL A 96 0.78 -11.02 4.09
C VAL A 96 2.24 -10.59 4.22
N ALA A 97 2.79 -10.59 5.44
CA ALA A 97 4.20 -10.26 5.65
C ALA A 97 5.16 -11.20 4.90
N ARG A 98 4.83 -12.50 4.87
CA ARG A 98 5.59 -13.51 4.10
C ARG A 98 5.56 -13.22 2.60
N ASP A 99 4.40 -12.85 2.06
CA ASP A 99 4.25 -12.53 0.64
C ASP A 99 4.96 -11.20 0.28
N LEU A 100 4.96 -10.21 1.17
CA LEU A 100 5.76 -8.98 1.03
C LEU A 100 7.28 -9.27 1.07
N ALA A 101 7.74 -10.13 1.97
CA ALA A 101 9.15 -10.49 2.10
C ALA A 101 9.70 -11.15 0.81
N ARG A 102 8.89 -11.98 0.15
CA ARG A 102 9.23 -12.60 -1.15
C ARG A 102 9.48 -11.57 -2.26
N GLN A 103 8.90 -10.39 -2.13
CA GLN A 103 9.07 -9.26 -3.05
C GLN A 103 10.18 -8.30 -2.61
N GLN A 104 11.03 -8.69 -1.64
CA GLN A 104 12.10 -7.87 -1.08
C GLN A 104 11.61 -6.60 -0.36
N VAL A 105 10.37 -6.59 0.14
CA VAL A 105 9.89 -5.51 0.99
C VAL A 105 10.58 -5.61 2.37
N ARG A 106 11.31 -4.56 2.75
CA ARG A 106 11.99 -4.46 4.06
C ARG A 106 11.12 -3.78 5.11
N TYR A 107 10.25 -2.90 4.66
CA TYR A 107 9.37 -2.09 5.51
C TYR A 107 8.01 -1.93 4.84
N ALA A 108 6.93 -2.13 5.60
CA ALA A 108 5.59 -1.84 5.13
C ALA A 108 4.75 -1.09 6.18
N GLU A 109 4.02 -0.07 5.73
CA GLU A 109 2.92 0.54 6.48
C GLU A 109 1.62 -0.12 6.01
N LEU A 110 1.20 -1.16 6.73
CA LEU A 110 0.01 -1.94 6.38
C LEU A 110 -1.24 -1.24 6.91
N THR A 111 -2.15 -0.89 5.99
CA THR A 111 -3.44 -0.30 6.31
C THR A 111 -4.38 -1.37 6.84
N ILE A 112 -4.92 -1.12 8.03
CA ILE A 112 -5.82 -2.01 8.75
C ILE A 112 -7.06 -1.20 9.12
N THR A 113 -8.23 -1.74 8.77
CA THR A 113 -9.54 -1.18 9.15
C THR A 113 -10.05 -1.92 10.40
N PRO A 114 -9.66 -1.54 11.63
CA PRO A 114 -10.00 -2.32 12.84
C PRO A 114 -11.52 -2.38 13.08
N PHE A 115 -12.25 -1.36 12.63
CA PHE A 115 -13.71 -1.30 12.71
C PHE A 115 -14.39 -2.51 12.04
N SER A 116 -13.86 -2.98 10.91
CA SER A 116 -14.42 -4.11 10.17
C SER A 116 -14.42 -5.40 11.01
N SER A 117 -13.39 -5.61 11.82
CA SER A 117 -13.24 -6.81 12.65
C SER A 117 -13.96 -6.68 14.00
N THR A 118 -13.78 -5.55 14.67
CA THR A 118 -14.34 -5.30 16.01
C THR A 118 -15.87 -5.23 16.00
N ARG A 119 -16.46 -4.58 14.99
CA ARG A 119 -17.93 -4.55 14.82
C ARG A 119 -18.54 -5.93 14.56
N ARG A 120 -17.75 -6.89 14.07
CA ARG A 120 -18.13 -8.29 13.86
C ARG A 120 -17.92 -9.17 15.09
N GLY A 121 -17.54 -8.58 16.23
CA GLY A 121 -17.47 -9.27 17.52
C GLY A 121 -16.11 -9.88 17.85
N ILE A 122 -15.06 -9.59 17.06
CA ILE A 122 -13.68 -9.90 17.47
C ILE A 122 -13.32 -8.96 18.63
N ASP A 123 -12.90 -9.53 19.76
CA ASP A 123 -12.47 -8.75 20.93
C ASP A 123 -11.34 -7.79 20.55
N GLU A 124 -11.47 -6.52 20.96
CA GLU A 124 -10.56 -5.46 20.57
C GLU A 124 -9.12 -5.75 21.03
N ARG A 125 -8.93 -6.20 22.27
CA ARG A 125 -7.58 -6.51 22.78
C ARG A 125 -6.99 -7.69 22.02
N ALA A 126 -7.78 -8.75 21.82
CA ALA A 126 -7.32 -9.92 21.09
C ALA A 126 -6.97 -9.58 19.63
N PHE A 127 -7.70 -8.66 18.99
CA PHE A 127 -7.36 -8.14 17.67
C PHE A 127 -5.99 -7.44 17.66
N MET A 128 -5.74 -6.55 18.62
CA MET A 128 -4.47 -5.82 18.72
C MET A 128 -3.30 -6.75 19.04
N ASP A 129 -3.50 -7.71 19.95
CA ASP A 129 -2.50 -8.71 20.30
C ASP A 129 -2.16 -9.60 19.09
N ALA A 130 -3.15 -9.96 18.27
CA ALA A 130 -2.96 -10.77 17.07
C ALA A 130 -2.10 -10.09 16.00
N ILE A 131 -2.36 -8.81 15.70
CA ILE A 131 -1.55 -8.08 14.72
C ILE A 131 -0.13 -7.83 15.24
N GLU A 132 0.04 -7.54 16.54
CA GLU A 132 1.36 -7.31 17.13
C GLU A 132 2.21 -8.58 17.21
N ASP A 133 1.60 -9.73 17.53
CA ASP A 133 2.29 -11.02 17.47
C ASP A 133 2.78 -11.32 16.05
N ALA A 134 1.90 -11.15 15.04
CA ALA A 134 2.26 -11.35 13.65
C ALA A 134 3.38 -10.41 13.16
N ARG A 135 3.36 -9.13 13.55
CA ARG A 135 4.44 -8.18 13.24
C ARG A 135 5.78 -8.59 13.82
N LYS A 136 5.80 -8.99 15.10
CA LYS A 136 7.04 -9.40 15.77
C LYS A 136 7.59 -10.69 15.16
N ALA A 137 6.72 -11.64 14.82
CA ALA A 137 7.12 -12.86 14.11
C ALA A 137 7.64 -12.57 12.69
N ALA A 138 6.96 -11.70 11.93
CA ALA A 138 7.40 -11.32 10.59
C ALA A 138 8.78 -10.66 10.56
N GLU A 139 9.04 -9.76 11.52
CA GLU A 139 10.34 -9.11 11.64
C GLU A 139 11.44 -10.12 12.00
N ALA A 140 11.17 -11.04 12.93
CA ALA A 140 12.13 -12.05 13.36
C ALA A 140 12.42 -13.11 12.29
N GLU A 141 11.41 -13.54 11.53
CA GLU A 141 11.53 -14.66 10.59
C GLU A 141 11.84 -14.24 9.16
N PHE A 142 11.33 -13.08 8.73
CA PHE A 142 11.45 -12.61 7.35
C PHE A 142 12.28 -11.33 7.21
N GLY A 143 12.62 -10.67 8.33
CA GLY A 143 13.28 -9.36 8.30
C GLY A 143 12.38 -8.23 7.77
N THR A 144 11.08 -8.46 7.67
CA THR A 144 10.11 -7.46 7.20
C THR A 144 9.55 -6.69 8.40
N VAL A 145 9.81 -5.39 8.44
CA VAL A 145 9.32 -4.51 9.50
C VAL A 145 7.93 -4.00 9.12
N LEU A 146 6.88 -4.42 9.84
CA LEU A 146 5.54 -3.87 9.65
C LEU A 146 5.27 -2.72 10.62
N ARG A 147 4.52 -1.73 10.16
CA ARG A 147 3.84 -0.70 10.97
C ARG A 147 2.40 -0.58 10.50
N TRP A 148 1.54 -0.01 11.33
CA TRP A 148 0.11 0.08 11.06
C TRP A 148 -0.30 1.49 10.69
N CYS A 149 -1.14 1.56 9.66
CA CYS A 149 -2.05 2.66 9.42
C CYS A 149 -3.46 2.19 9.81
N PHE A 150 -4.07 2.79 10.84
CA PHE A 150 -5.49 2.52 11.11
C PHE A 150 -6.35 3.48 10.31
N ASP A 151 -7.22 2.95 9.45
CA ASP A 151 -8.07 3.77 8.61
C ASP A 151 -9.54 3.73 9.03
N ILE A 152 -10.22 4.84 8.74
CA ILE A 152 -11.67 4.94 8.80
C ILE A 152 -12.23 4.39 7.48
N PRO A 153 -13.16 3.41 7.51
CA PRO A 153 -13.95 3.07 6.34
C PRO A 153 -15.02 4.15 6.14
N GLY A 154 -14.78 5.06 5.20
CA GLY A 154 -15.56 6.31 5.07
C GLY A 154 -17.05 6.09 4.79
N GLU A 155 -17.39 5.05 4.03
CA GLU A 155 -18.75 4.64 3.70
C GLU A 155 -19.55 4.13 4.90
N ALA A 156 -18.88 3.70 5.98
CA ALA A 156 -19.52 3.30 7.23
C ALA A 156 -19.89 4.50 8.13
N GLY A 157 -19.55 5.72 7.72
CA GLY A 157 -19.98 6.96 8.35
C GLY A 157 -19.26 7.30 9.65
N LEU A 158 -19.77 8.31 10.37
CA LEU A 158 -19.08 8.87 11.53
C LEU A 158 -19.00 7.94 12.75
N GLU A 159 -19.82 6.90 12.79
CA GLU A 159 -19.74 5.86 13.82
C GLU A 159 -18.42 5.07 13.68
N SER A 160 -18.03 4.70 12.46
CA SER A 160 -16.75 4.05 12.22
C SER A 160 -15.58 4.97 12.55
N ALA A 161 -15.73 6.27 12.25
CA ALA A 161 -14.73 7.27 12.58
C ALA A 161 -14.47 7.39 14.10
N GLU A 162 -15.53 7.44 14.91
CA GLU A 162 -15.42 7.49 16.36
C GLU A 162 -14.76 6.23 16.91
N GLU A 163 -15.16 5.07 16.40
CA GLU A 163 -14.65 3.80 16.89
C GLU A 163 -13.18 3.58 16.50
N THR A 164 -12.82 3.81 15.23
CA THR A 164 -11.41 3.68 14.78
C THR A 164 -10.50 4.62 15.56
N VAL A 165 -10.89 5.90 15.77
CA VAL A 165 -10.04 6.81 16.55
C VAL A 165 -9.96 6.42 18.02
N ARG A 166 -11.04 5.88 18.61
CA ARG A 166 -11.01 5.37 19.99
C ARG A 166 -10.03 4.22 20.12
N LEU A 167 -10.07 3.26 19.21
CA LEU A 167 -9.13 2.12 19.18
C LEU A 167 -7.68 2.60 18.97
N ALA A 168 -7.47 3.63 18.14
CA ALA A 168 -6.16 4.19 17.87
C ALA A 168 -5.59 5.03 19.04
N THR A 169 -6.44 5.55 19.93
CA THR A 169 -6.04 6.52 20.97
C THR A 169 -6.22 6.04 22.41
N ASP A 170 -6.92 4.93 22.66
CA ASP A 170 -6.98 4.32 23.99
C ASP A 170 -5.62 3.68 24.32
N GLU A 171 -4.91 4.24 25.31
CA GLU A 171 -3.58 3.79 25.73
C GLU A 171 -3.52 2.32 26.13
N ARG A 172 -4.66 1.70 26.49
CA ARG A 172 -4.71 0.28 26.84
C ARG A 172 -4.78 -0.61 25.61
N LEU A 173 -5.28 -0.11 24.49
CA LEU A 173 -5.52 -0.88 23.26
C LEU A 173 -4.52 -0.57 22.16
N ARG A 174 -4.02 0.68 22.10
CA ARG A 174 -3.17 1.16 21.02
C ARG A 174 -1.97 0.20 20.79
N PRO A 175 -1.86 -0.42 19.60
CA PRO A 175 -0.76 -1.33 19.32
C PRO A 175 0.55 -0.56 19.14
N GLU A 176 1.66 -1.18 19.56
CA GLU A 176 3.01 -0.60 19.50
C GLU A 176 3.41 -0.20 18.07
N GLY A 177 2.99 -0.98 17.07
CA GLY A 177 3.28 -0.72 15.66
C GLY A 177 2.46 0.40 15.00
N LEU A 178 1.49 1.03 15.69
CA LEU A 178 0.62 2.06 15.10
C LEU A 178 1.34 3.40 14.94
N VAL A 179 1.54 3.81 13.69
CA VAL A 179 2.28 5.04 13.34
C VAL A 179 1.43 6.08 12.65
N SER A 180 0.37 5.66 11.94
CA SER A 180 -0.44 6.55 11.12
C SER A 180 -1.92 6.25 11.21
N PHE A 181 -2.71 7.26 10.81
CA PHE A 181 -4.15 7.24 10.77
C PHE A 181 -4.63 7.66 9.39
N GLY A 182 -5.51 6.86 8.81
CA GLY A 182 -5.96 6.98 7.43
C GLY A 182 -7.47 7.14 7.31
N LEU A 183 -7.90 7.30 6.07
CA LEU A 183 -9.30 7.29 5.64
C LEU A 183 -9.32 6.60 4.30
N GLY A 184 -10.03 5.48 4.21
CA GLY A 184 -10.18 4.69 3.00
C GLY A 184 -11.63 4.62 2.53
N GLY A 185 -11.87 3.71 1.59
CA GLY A 185 -13.18 3.45 1.01
C GLY A 185 -13.62 4.49 -0.03
N PRO A 186 -14.86 4.37 -0.56
CA PRO A 186 -15.36 5.21 -1.63
C PRO A 186 -15.31 6.71 -1.30
N GLU A 187 -14.74 7.48 -2.23
CA GLU A 187 -14.60 8.92 -2.03
C GLU A 187 -15.91 9.70 -2.27
N ILE A 188 -16.72 9.25 -3.23
CA ILE A 188 -17.93 9.95 -3.66
C ILE A 188 -18.97 9.94 -2.54
N GLY A 189 -19.49 11.12 -2.19
CA GLY A 189 -20.50 11.26 -1.14
C GLY A 189 -19.93 11.25 0.29
N VAL A 190 -18.60 11.21 0.43
CA VAL A 190 -17.91 11.17 1.73
C VAL A 190 -16.98 12.40 1.84
N PRO A 191 -17.48 13.61 2.17
CA PRO A 191 -16.62 14.79 2.29
C PRO A 191 -15.53 14.62 3.34
N ARG A 192 -14.26 14.90 3.02
CA ARG A 192 -13.15 14.81 4.00
C ARG A 192 -13.31 15.74 5.22
N PRO A 193 -13.84 16.99 5.11
CA PRO A 193 -13.93 17.90 6.25
C PRO A 193 -14.69 17.34 7.46
N GLN A 194 -15.64 16.42 7.27
CA GLN A 194 -16.40 15.82 8.36
C GLN A 194 -15.53 14.95 9.30
N PHE A 195 -14.40 14.43 8.81
CA PHE A 195 -13.51 13.58 9.59
C PHE A 195 -12.47 14.36 10.40
N LYS A 196 -12.44 15.69 10.26
CA LYS A 196 -11.48 16.57 10.95
C LYS A 196 -11.37 16.30 12.46
N PRO A 197 -12.48 16.16 13.24
CA PRO A 197 -12.36 15.94 14.68
C PRO A 197 -11.62 14.64 15.06
N TYR A 198 -11.73 13.61 14.23
CA TYR A 198 -11.12 12.30 14.46
C TYR A 198 -9.64 12.32 14.10
N PHE A 199 -9.29 12.92 12.95
CA PHE A 199 -7.89 13.16 12.59
C PHE A 199 -7.20 14.09 13.60
N ASP A 200 -7.88 15.11 14.12
CA ASP A 200 -7.32 15.98 15.15
C ASP A 200 -6.95 15.22 16.43
N ARG A 201 -7.80 14.27 16.85
CA ARG A 201 -7.53 13.39 17.99
C ARG A 201 -6.38 12.42 17.72
N ALA A 202 -6.35 11.78 16.56
CA ALA A 202 -5.27 10.88 16.16
C ALA A 202 -3.91 11.60 16.14
N ILE A 203 -3.86 12.80 15.53
CA ILE A 203 -2.64 13.62 15.48
C ILE A 203 -2.24 14.12 16.87
N ALA A 204 -3.21 14.51 17.72
CA ALA A 204 -2.92 14.88 19.10
C ALA A 204 -2.34 13.71 19.92
N ALA A 205 -2.66 12.47 19.55
CA ALA A 205 -2.04 11.26 20.10
C ALA A 205 -0.70 10.90 19.44
N GLY A 206 -0.18 11.73 18.53
CA GLY A 206 1.11 11.55 17.86
C GLY A 206 1.08 10.63 16.64
N LEU A 207 -0.09 10.30 16.09
CA LEU A 207 -0.20 9.57 14.83
C LEU A 207 -0.02 10.52 13.63
N ARG A 208 0.60 9.99 12.58
CA ARG A 208 0.74 10.66 11.29
C ARG A 208 -0.57 10.61 10.50
N SER A 209 -0.80 11.55 9.60
CA SER A 209 -2.03 11.63 8.80
C SER A 209 -1.81 11.21 7.34
N VAL A 210 -2.49 10.15 6.89
CA VAL A 210 -2.34 9.58 5.53
C VAL A 210 -3.69 9.16 4.89
N PRO A 211 -4.64 10.10 4.71
CA PRO A 211 -5.92 9.78 4.08
C PRO A 211 -5.79 9.49 2.58
N HIS A 212 -6.67 8.63 2.06
CA HIS A 212 -6.94 8.59 0.62
C HIS A 212 -7.63 9.89 0.20
N ALA A 213 -7.21 10.44 -0.94
CA ALA A 213 -7.86 11.60 -1.51
C ALA A 213 -7.58 11.75 -3.01
N GLY A 214 -8.63 12.10 -3.76
CA GLY A 214 -8.52 12.46 -5.16
C GLY A 214 -8.31 11.28 -6.09
N GLU A 215 -8.60 10.05 -5.66
CA GLU A 215 -8.58 8.88 -6.54
C GLU A 215 -9.73 8.92 -7.55
N THR A 216 -10.97 8.97 -7.04
CA THR A 216 -12.21 8.90 -7.83
C THR A 216 -13.02 10.21 -7.78
N THR A 217 -12.50 11.21 -7.07
CA THR A 217 -13.04 12.57 -7.02
C THR A 217 -12.02 13.60 -7.54
N GLY A 218 -12.38 14.88 -7.58
CA GLY A 218 -11.51 15.95 -8.09
C GLY A 218 -10.45 16.45 -7.10
N PRO A 219 -9.55 17.35 -7.55
CA PRO A 219 -8.42 17.85 -6.76
C PRO A 219 -8.83 18.57 -5.47
N GLN A 220 -10.06 19.07 -5.37
CA GLN A 220 -10.57 19.67 -4.14
C GLN A 220 -10.55 18.68 -2.96
N THR A 221 -10.76 17.39 -3.20
CA THR A 221 -10.69 16.37 -2.14
C THR A 221 -9.28 16.26 -1.56
N VAL A 222 -8.25 16.42 -2.39
CA VAL A 222 -6.85 16.46 -1.96
C VAL A 222 -6.60 17.72 -1.13
N TRP A 223 -7.05 18.89 -1.59
CA TRP A 223 -6.99 20.13 -0.81
C TRP A 223 -7.68 20.01 0.55
N ASP A 224 -8.84 19.35 0.60
CA ASP A 224 -9.57 19.12 1.84
C ASP A 224 -8.81 18.18 2.78
N ALA A 225 -8.17 17.13 2.26
CA ALA A 225 -7.31 16.25 3.04
C ALA A 225 -6.09 17.00 3.61
N LEU A 226 -5.43 17.82 2.80
CA LEU A 226 -4.32 18.67 3.24
C LEU A 226 -4.76 19.67 4.33
N THR A 227 -5.90 20.33 4.13
CA THR A 227 -6.34 21.45 4.98
C THR A 227 -7.04 21.00 6.25
N HIS A 228 -7.93 20.02 6.14
CA HIS A 228 -8.78 19.57 7.25
C HIS A 228 -8.23 18.36 7.97
N LEU A 229 -7.61 17.42 7.24
CA LEU A 229 -7.06 16.20 7.82
C LEU A 229 -5.57 16.31 8.11
N ARG A 230 -4.92 17.42 7.69
CA ARG A 230 -3.48 17.68 7.87
C ARG A 230 -2.63 16.55 7.30
N ALA A 231 -3.01 16.06 6.13
CA ALA A 231 -2.34 14.95 5.46
C ALA A 231 -0.84 15.24 5.27
N GLU A 232 -0.01 14.28 5.66
CA GLU A 232 1.44 14.27 5.48
C GLU A 232 1.84 13.48 4.22
N ARG A 233 1.00 12.52 3.83
CA ARG A 233 1.00 11.85 2.51
C ARG A 233 -0.44 11.68 2.05
N ILE A 234 -0.63 11.49 0.75
CA ILE A 234 -1.94 11.29 0.14
C ILE A 234 -1.97 9.91 -0.53
N GLY A 235 -2.93 9.08 -0.12
CA GLY A 235 -3.28 7.86 -0.83
C GLY A 235 -3.84 8.19 -2.22
N HIS A 236 -3.23 7.64 -3.26
CA HIS A 236 -3.49 7.92 -4.68
C HIS A 236 -3.16 9.34 -5.12
N GLY A 237 -4.08 10.29 -4.95
CA GLY A 237 -3.94 11.66 -5.47
C GLY A 237 -4.07 11.81 -6.99
N THR A 238 -4.65 10.83 -7.69
CA THR A 238 -4.77 10.76 -9.17
C THR A 238 -5.24 12.07 -9.81
N SER A 239 -6.29 12.69 -9.26
CA SER A 239 -6.87 13.93 -9.77
C SER A 239 -6.01 15.18 -9.53
N SER A 240 -4.90 15.09 -8.78
CA SER A 240 -3.99 16.22 -8.56
C SER A 240 -3.44 16.78 -9.86
N ALA A 241 -3.32 15.94 -10.90
CA ALA A 241 -2.84 16.35 -12.23
C ALA A 241 -3.77 17.37 -12.93
N GLN A 242 -4.98 17.58 -12.41
CA GLN A 242 -5.96 18.54 -12.94
C GLN A 242 -5.80 19.94 -12.35
N ASP A 243 -4.89 20.14 -11.38
CA ASP A 243 -4.65 21.41 -10.70
C ASP A 243 -3.15 21.69 -10.53
N ASP A 244 -2.61 22.55 -11.39
CA ASP A 244 -1.20 22.97 -11.36
C ASP A 244 -0.78 23.58 -10.01
N ARG A 245 -1.71 24.25 -9.30
CA ARG A 245 -1.41 24.84 -7.99
C ARG A 245 -1.26 23.76 -6.93
N LEU A 246 -2.06 22.71 -7.02
CA LEU A 246 -1.97 21.56 -6.13
C LEU A 246 -0.66 20.81 -6.38
N LEU A 247 -0.29 20.53 -7.63
CA LEU A 247 1.00 19.91 -7.94
C LEU A 247 2.19 20.72 -7.42
N ALA A 248 2.17 22.04 -7.63
CA ALA A 248 3.22 22.93 -7.11
C ALA A 248 3.30 22.88 -5.58
N HIS A 249 2.16 22.88 -4.89
CA HIS A 249 2.11 22.77 -3.43
C HIS A 249 2.64 21.42 -2.93
N LEU A 250 2.22 20.31 -3.53
CA LEU A 250 2.69 18.97 -3.17
C LEU A 250 4.21 18.85 -3.35
N ALA A 251 4.76 19.38 -4.45
CA ALA A 251 6.20 19.39 -4.71
C ALA A 251 6.97 20.28 -3.72
N GLU A 252 6.51 21.52 -3.51
CA GLU A 252 7.14 22.48 -2.59
C GLU A 252 7.24 21.95 -1.17
N HIS A 253 6.17 21.32 -0.69
CA HIS A 253 6.11 20.78 0.67
C HIS A 253 6.55 19.33 0.78
N ARG A 254 6.98 18.71 -0.34
CA ARG A 254 7.37 17.30 -0.44
C ARG A 254 6.32 16.34 0.14
N ILE A 255 5.04 16.63 -0.11
CA ILE A 255 3.92 15.76 0.29
C ILE A 255 3.83 14.65 -0.74
N ALA A 256 4.10 13.42 -0.31
CA ALA A 256 4.14 12.29 -1.22
C ALA A 256 2.74 11.89 -1.70
N LEU A 257 2.66 11.51 -2.98
CA LEU A 257 1.52 10.77 -3.53
C LEU A 257 1.88 9.28 -3.55
N GLU A 258 1.07 8.48 -2.87
CA GLU A 258 1.17 7.02 -2.83
C GLU A 258 0.42 6.45 -4.05
N VAL A 259 1.16 6.22 -5.14
CA VAL A 259 0.57 5.92 -6.45
C VAL A 259 0.40 4.42 -6.62
N CYS A 260 -0.80 4.01 -7.06
CA CYS A 260 -1.17 2.60 -7.26
C CYS A 260 -1.67 2.37 -8.70
N PRO A 261 -0.78 2.28 -9.71
CA PRO A 261 -1.18 2.31 -11.12
C PRO A 261 -2.21 1.26 -11.53
N THR A 262 -2.04 0.00 -11.12
CA THR A 262 -2.97 -1.07 -11.51
C THR A 262 -4.31 -0.95 -10.77
N SER A 263 -4.28 -0.54 -9.49
CA SER A 263 -5.50 -0.21 -8.74
C SER A 263 -6.32 0.86 -9.45
N ASN A 264 -5.68 1.95 -9.88
CA ASN A 264 -6.39 3.05 -10.52
C ASN A 264 -7.06 2.65 -11.86
N ILE A 265 -6.57 1.60 -12.53
CA ILE A 265 -7.28 0.97 -13.66
C ILE A 265 -8.46 0.13 -13.19
N ALA A 266 -8.25 -0.71 -12.17
CA ALA A 266 -9.28 -1.59 -11.61
C ALA A 266 -10.47 -0.80 -11.04
N THR A 267 -10.22 0.31 -10.35
CA THR A 267 -11.25 1.22 -9.81
C THR A 267 -11.86 2.14 -10.87
N ARG A 268 -11.33 2.12 -12.10
CA ARG A 268 -11.70 3.00 -13.22
C ARG A 268 -11.45 4.49 -12.94
N ALA A 269 -10.63 4.81 -11.95
CA ALA A 269 -10.11 6.16 -11.73
C ALA A 269 -9.29 6.66 -12.93
N VAL A 270 -8.57 5.73 -13.59
CA VAL A 270 -7.81 5.93 -14.81
C VAL A 270 -8.32 4.94 -15.87
N ARG A 271 -8.42 5.39 -17.12
CA ARG A 271 -8.98 4.58 -18.22
C ARG A 271 -7.97 3.58 -18.81
N THR A 272 -6.73 4.01 -19.02
CA THR A 272 -5.63 3.16 -19.50
C THR A 272 -4.34 3.55 -18.80
N LEU A 273 -3.40 2.61 -18.64
CA LEU A 273 -2.12 2.90 -17.97
C LEU A 273 -1.35 4.04 -18.65
N ASP A 274 -1.46 4.16 -19.98
CA ASP A 274 -0.76 5.22 -20.72
C ASP A 274 -1.34 6.62 -20.46
N GLU A 275 -2.55 6.72 -19.91
CA GLU A 275 -3.18 7.97 -19.43
C GLU A 275 -2.97 8.21 -17.93
N HIS A 276 -2.21 7.34 -17.25
CA HIS A 276 -1.98 7.46 -15.82
C HIS A 276 -1.16 8.73 -15.48
N PRO A 277 -1.58 9.56 -14.50
CA PRO A 277 -1.01 10.87 -14.23
C PRO A 277 0.40 10.88 -13.58
N ILE A 278 1.05 9.73 -13.50
CA ILE A 278 2.34 9.59 -12.78
C ILE A 278 3.44 10.40 -13.47
N LYS A 279 3.39 10.51 -14.80
CA LYS A 279 4.32 11.33 -15.59
C LYS A 279 4.20 12.80 -15.23
N GLU A 280 2.97 13.29 -15.08
CA GLU A 280 2.63 14.65 -14.72
C GLU A 280 3.14 14.98 -13.31
N PHE A 281 2.98 14.06 -12.36
CA PHE A 281 3.48 14.20 -11.00
C PHE A 281 5.00 14.35 -10.97
N VAL A 282 5.72 13.42 -11.60
CA VAL A 282 7.19 13.43 -11.64
C VAL A 282 7.69 14.68 -12.36
N LYS A 283 7.07 15.07 -13.48
CA LYS A 283 7.40 16.30 -14.23
C LYS A 283 7.21 17.56 -13.39
N ALA A 284 6.20 17.59 -12.53
CA ALA A 284 5.95 18.70 -11.60
C ALA A 284 6.85 18.68 -10.36
N GLY A 285 7.72 17.67 -10.20
CA GLY A 285 8.61 17.52 -9.04
C GLY A 285 7.92 16.99 -7.79
N VAL A 286 6.71 16.42 -7.94
CA VAL A 286 5.99 15.79 -6.82
C VAL A 286 6.73 14.51 -6.43
N LEU A 287 6.91 14.30 -5.12
CA LEU A 287 7.45 13.05 -4.60
C LEU A 287 6.41 11.94 -4.80
N VAL A 288 6.75 10.92 -5.59
CA VAL A 288 5.88 9.77 -5.84
C VAL A 288 6.48 8.51 -5.23
N THR A 289 5.62 7.71 -4.61
CA THR A 289 5.91 6.32 -4.25
C THR A 289 5.03 5.40 -5.08
N VAL A 290 5.49 4.17 -5.33
CA VAL A 290 4.72 3.17 -6.08
C VAL A 290 4.33 2.05 -5.14
N ASN A 291 3.04 1.70 -5.18
CA ASN A 291 2.39 0.90 -4.18
C ASN A 291 1.34 -0.03 -4.79
N SER A 292 1.01 -1.08 -4.07
CA SER A 292 0.22 -2.20 -4.60
C SER A 292 -1.25 -2.22 -4.19
N ASP A 293 -1.63 -1.46 -3.17
CA ASP A 293 -3.02 -1.28 -2.72
C ASP A 293 -3.69 -2.58 -2.26
N ASP A 294 -4.51 -3.23 -3.10
CA ASP A 294 -5.10 -4.55 -2.88
C ASP A 294 -4.51 -5.60 -3.85
N PRO A 295 -3.23 -6.01 -3.71
CA PRO A 295 -2.45 -6.64 -4.79
C PRO A 295 -3.10 -7.89 -5.41
N PRO A 296 -3.36 -8.98 -4.66
CA PRO A 296 -4.07 -10.14 -5.20
C PRO A 296 -5.41 -9.81 -5.84
N MET A 297 -6.12 -8.83 -5.29
CA MET A 297 -7.44 -8.42 -5.79
C MET A 297 -7.38 -7.48 -6.99
N PHE A 298 -6.21 -6.99 -7.38
CA PHE A 298 -6.02 -6.31 -8.67
C PHE A 298 -5.17 -7.13 -9.64
N GLY A 299 -4.89 -8.39 -9.30
CA GLY A 299 -4.05 -9.26 -10.11
C GLY A 299 -2.62 -8.75 -10.26
N THR A 300 -2.12 -8.07 -9.22
CA THR A 300 -0.79 -7.45 -9.21
C THR A 300 0.00 -7.81 -7.95
N ASP A 301 1.25 -7.38 -7.91
CA ASP A 301 2.13 -7.34 -6.75
C ASP A 301 3.05 -6.11 -6.86
N LEU A 302 3.82 -5.79 -5.83
CA LEU A 302 4.68 -4.60 -5.83
C LEU A 302 5.76 -4.65 -6.92
N ASN A 303 6.26 -5.85 -7.26
CA ASN A 303 7.23 -5.98 -8.35
C ASN A 303 6.60 -5.60 -9.70
N ASN A 304 5.36 -6.01 -9.95
CA ASN A 304 4.62 -5.62 -11.13
C ASN A 304 4.32 -4.12 -11.14
N GLU A 305 3.93 -3.52 -10.02
CA GLU A 305 3.70 -2.07 -9.95
C GLU A 305 4.99 -1.28 -10.27
N TYR A 306 6.15 -1.73 -9.78
CA TYR A 306 7.44 -1.14 -10.14
C TYR A 306 7.76 -1.29 -11.63
N ALA A 307 7.45 -2.44 -12.24
CA ALA A 307 7.63 -2.65 -13.68
C ALA A 307 6.70 -1.75 -14.52
N VAL A 308 5.44 -1.59 -14.09
CA VAL A 308 4.48 -0.66 -14.70
C VAL A 308 5.00 0.77 -14.59
N ALA A 309 5.45 1.20 -13.41
CA ALA A 309 6.00 2.53 -13.21
C ALA A 309 7.27 2.77 -14.02
N ALA A 310 8.17 1.79 -14.10
CA ALA A 310 9.38 1.87 -14.91
C ALA A 310 9.05 2.05 -16.40
N ARG A 311 8.06 1.30 -16.92
CA ARG A 311 7.56 1.47 -18.30
C ARG A 311 6.97 2.86 -18.51
N LEU A 312 6.13 3.32 -17.57
CA LEU A 312 5.46 4.62 -17.69
C LEU A 312 6.45 5.77 -17.59
N LEU A 313 7.46 5.68 -16.74
CA LEU A 313 8.43 6.76 -16.52
C LEU A 313 9.71 6.60 -17.34
N GLU A 314 9.79 5.57 -18.20
CA GLU A 314 10.95 5.23 -19.03
C GLU A 314 12.23 5.08 -18.20
N LEU A 315 12.12 4.40 -17.05
CA LEU A 315 13.21 4.23 -16.08
C LEU A 315 14.07 3.01 -16.40
N ASP A 316 15.38 3.17 -16.21
CA ASP A 316 16.35 2.09 -16.09
C ASP A 316 16.47 1.62 -14.62
N GLU A 317 17.42 0.72 -14.34
CA GLU A 317 17.68 0.22 -12.98
C GLU A 317 17.99 1.33 -11.98
N ARG A 318 18.71 2.38 -12.41
CA ARG A 318 19.04 3.50 -11.53
C ARG A 318 17.79 4.31 -11.21
N GLY A 319 16.96 4.60 -12.21
CA GLY A 319 15.69 5.29 -12.02
C GLY A 319 14.74 4.52 -11.11
N VAL A 320 14.66 3.20 -11.29
CA VAL A 320 13.88 2.30 -10.43
C VAL A 320 14.42 2.27 -8.99
N ALA A 321 15.75 2.28 -8.80
CA ALA A 321 16.37 2.37 -7.48
C ALA A 321 16.06 3.71 -6.78
N GLU A 322 16.09 4.84 -7.50
CA GLU A 322 15.66 6.14 -6.95
C GLU A 322 14.17 6.13 -6.57
N LEU A 323 13.31 5.50 -7.38
CA LEU A 323 11.90 5.33 -7.06
C LEU A 323 11.68 4.49 -5.78
N ALA A 324 12.48 3.44 -5.58
CA ALA A 324 12.48 2.67 -4.33
C ALA A 324 12.91 3.53 -3.13
N LYS A 325 13.92 4.38 -3.31
CA LYS A 325 14.39 5.31 -2.26
C LYS A 325 13.34 6.37 -1.92
N ASN A 326 12.53 6.82 -2.87
CA ASN A 326 11.39 7.72 -2.57
C ASN A 326 10.43 7.11 -1.55
N ALA A 327 10.11 5.81 -1.68
CA ALA A 327 9.26 5.11 -0.71
C ALA A 327 9.93 5.01 0.67
N VAL A 328 11.24 4.77 0.73
CA VAL A 328 11.99 4.78 1.99
C VAL A 328 11.96 6.17 2.63
N ASP A 329 12.19 7.22 1.85
CA ASP A 329 12.24 8.60 2.34
C ASP A 329 10.88 9.10 2.84
N ALA A 330 9.80 8.76 2.12
CA ALA A 330 8.43 9.10 2.49
C ALA A 330 7.89 8.29 3.68
N SER A 331 8.49 7.15 3.99
CA SER A 331 8.04 6.28 5.08
C SER A 331 8.13 6.95 6.47
N PHE A 332 7.40 6.39 7.44
CA PHE A 332 7.51 6.74 8.86
C PHE A 332 8.49 5.84 9.63
N LEU A 333 9.36 5.13 8.92
CA LEU A 333 10.51 4.45 9.52
C LEU A 333 11.46 5.50 10.15
N ASP A 334 12.20 5.10 11.18
CA ASP A 334 13.22 5.97 11.76
C ASP A 334 14.41 6.18 10.81
N GLU A 335 15.19 7.24 11.03
CA GLU A 335 16.31 7.57 10.13
C GLU A 335 17.37 6.47 10.06
N ALA A 336 17.57 5.71 11.14
CA ALA A 336 18.49 4.58 11.15
C ALA A 336 18.00 3.47 10.20
N GLY A 337 16.72 3.11 10.27
CA GLY A 337 16.10 2.15 9.37
C GLY A 337 16.07 2.64 7.92
N LYS A 338 15.75 3.92 7.69
CA LYS A 338 15.79 4.53 6.35
C LYS A 338 17.19 4.49 5.75
N SER A 339 18.21 4.89 6.51
CA SER A 339 19.61 4.85 6.04
C SER A 339 20.01 3.44 5.65
N ARG A 340 19.71 2.45 6.50
CA ARG A 340 20.01 1.04 6.21
C ARG A 340 19.37 0.57 4.90
N ILE A 341 18.09 0.83 4.67
CA ILE A 341 17.42 0.37 3.45
C ILE A 341 17.95 1.12 2.21
N ARG A 342 18.24 2.43 2.31
CA ARG A 342 18.90 3.17 1.22
C ARG A 342 20.28 2.57 0.88
N ASP A 343 21.07 2.26 1.89
CA ASP A 343 22.39 1.64 1.70
C ASP A 343 22.27 0.24 1.07
N GLU A 344 21.24 -0.56 1.45
CA GLU A 344 20.93 -1.84 0.81
C GLU A 344 20.56 -1.66 -0.68
N ILE A 345 19.74 -0.65 -1.01
CA ILE A 345 19.36 -0.32 -2.39
C ILE A 345 20.59 0.10 -3.20
N ASP A 346 21.41 1.01 -2.69
CA ASP A 346 22.60 1.52 -3.39
C ASP A 346 23.63 0.40 -3.59
N THR A 347 23.83 -0.45 -2.57
CA THR A 347 24.72 -1.62 -2.65
C THR A 347 24.25 -2.62 -3.71
N TYR A 348 22.97 -2.96 -3.69
CA TYR A 348 22.38 -3.88 -4.66
C TYR A 348 22.48 -3.33 -6.10
N THR A 349 22.15 -2.05 -6.28
CA THR A 349 22.18 -1.38 -7.59
C THR A 349 23.61 -1.31 -8.14
N ALA A 350 24.59 -0.97 -7.30
CA ALA A 350 26.00 -0.94 -7.69
C ALA A 350 26.53 -2.34 -8.08
N ALA A 351 26.13 -3.38 -7.35
CA ALA A 351 26.51 -4.76 -7.64
C ALA A 351 25.87 -5.27 -8.94
N TRP A 352 24.60 -4.92 -9.20
CA TRP A 352 23.89 -5.32 -10.41
C TRP A 352 24.49 -4.70 -11.68
N LEU A 353 24.90 -3.44 -11.60
CA LEU A 353 25.47 -2.68 -12.73
C LEU A 353 26.98 -2.90 -12.91
N ALA A 354 27.60 -3.74 -12.09
CA ALA A 354 29.02 -4.04 -12.21
C ALA A 354 29.30 -4.85 -13.50
N PRO A 355 30.41 -4.58 -14.22
CA PRO A 355 30.74 -5.23 -15.49
C PRO A 355 31.02 -6.73 -15.44
#